data_AF-E0UQ78-F1
#
_entry.id   AF-E0UQ78-F1
#
_cell.length_a   1.000
_cell.length_b   1.000
_cell.length_c   1.000
_cell.angle_alpha   90.00
_cell.angle_beta   90.00
_cell.angle_gamma   90.00
#
_symmetry.space_group_name_H-M   'P 1'
#
loop_
_entity.id
_entity.type
_entity.pdbx_description
1 polymer ?
#
loop_
_entity_poly.entity_id
_entity_poly.type
_entity_poly.pdbx_seq_one_letter_code
_entity_poly.pdbx_strand_id
1 'polypeptide(L)'
;MAIYTSDGKKLINVEFDVTPQVGDIVDSMRVLSVNKKNNDEYAVFLLEPNTRVTCYIFDEVFIIGKESGFESLNDAVAAWKNDEI
;
A
#
# COMPACT_ATOMS: atom_id res chain seq x y z
N MET A 1 23.57 9.79 -10.68
CA MET A 1 23.51 8.88 -9.52
C MET A 1 22.58 9.53 -8.53
N ALA A 2 21.36 8.99 -8.37
CA ALA A 2 20.40 9.53 -7.42
C ALA A 2 20.87 9.18 -6.00
N ILE A 3 20.97 10.19 -5.15
CA ILE A 3 21.35 10.05 -3.74
C ILE A 3 20.03 9.97 -2.96
N TYR A 4 19.74 8.80 -2.41
CA TYR A 4 18.53 8.57 -1.61
C TYR A 4 18.87 8.78 -0.13
N THR A 5 18.22 9.76 0.50
CA THR A 5 18.30 10.02 1.94
C THR A 5 17.09 9.40 2.63
N SER A 6 17.33 8.44 3.52
CA SER A 6 16.32 7.82 4.37
C SER A 6 16.11 8.67 5.63
N ASP A 7 14.86 9.02 5.89
CA ASP A 7 14.31 9.70 7.07
C ASP A 7 14.24 8.80 8.33
N GLY A 8 14.84 7.60 8.28
CA GLY A 8 14.86 6.65 9.40
C GLY A 8 13.65 5.72 9.44
N LYS A 9 12.71 5.82 8.49
CA LYS A 9 11.67 4.82 8.28
C LYS A 9 12.27 3.64 7.51
N LYS A 10 12.26 2.45 8.12
CA LYS A 10 12.80 1.22 7.51
C LYS A 10 12.05 0.94 6.21
N LEU A 11 12.78 0.84 5.09
CA LEU A 11 12.32 0.11 3.90
C LEU A 11 11.91 -1.31 4.32
N ILE A 12 10.64 -1.67 4.14
CA ILE A 12 10.06 -2.87 4.75
C ILE A 12 10.18 -4.10 3.83
N ASN A 13 10.01 -3.99 2.50
CA ASN A 13 10.30 -5.11 1.59
C ASN A 13 10.31 -4.75 0.08
N VAL A 14 10.84 -5.73 -0.67
CA VAL A 14 11.01 -5.96 -2.12
C VAL A 14 10.20 -5.10 -3.12
N GLU A 15 10.96 -4.63 -4.12
CA GLU A 15 10.56 -4.03 -5.39
C GLU A 15 9.64 -4.98 -6.19
N PHE A 16 8.39 -4.60 -6.45
CA PHE A 16 7.55 -5.35 -7.39
C PHE A 16 7.89 -4.94 -8.82
N ASP A 17 8.20 -5.89 -9.70
CA ASP A 17 8.44 -5.62 -11.14
C ASP A 17 7.24 -4.95 -11.84
N VAL A 18 6.05 -5.03 -11.23
CA VAL A 18 4.78 -4.56 -11.79
C VAL A 18 3.94 -3.93 -10.69
N THR A 19 3.32 -2.78 -10.99
CA THR A 19 2.31 -2.15 -10.13
C THR A 19 1.13 -3.10 -9.90
N PRO A 20 0.80 -3.47 -8.64
CA PRO A 20 -0.34 -4.33 -8.34
C PRO A 20 -1.65 -3.76 -8.90
N GLN A 21 -2.49 -4.62 -9.47
CA GLN A 21 -3.81 -4.27 -10.00
C GLN A 21 -4.93 -4.94 -9.21
N VAL A 22 -6.14 -4.37 -9.32
CA VAL A 22 -7.33 -4.93 -8.68
C VAL A 22 -7.55 -6.37 -9.16
N GLY A 23 -7.66 -7.29 -8.21
CA GLY A 23 -7.80 -8.72 -8.48
C GLY A 23 -6.51 -9.53 -8.37
N ASP A 24 -5.34 -8.88 -8.37
CA ASP A 24 -4.06 -9.55 -8.15
C ASP A 24 -3.94 -10.11 -6.73
N ILE A 25 -2.98 -11.01 -6.54
CA ILE A 25 -2.62 -11.57 -5.24
C ILE A 25 -1.22 -11.09 -4.89
N VAL A 26 -1.10 -10.35 -3.78
CA VAL A 26 0.15 -9.85 -3.21
C VAL A 26 0.24 -10.34 -1.77
N ASP A 27 1.34 -10.98 -1.38
CA ASP A 27 1.53 -11.54 -0.04
C ASP A 27 0.39 -12.48 0.42
N SER A 28 -0.18 -13.28 -0.49
CA SER A 28 -1.38 -14.11 -0.25
C SER A 28 -2.66 -13.33 0.09
N MET A 29 -2.66 -12.02 -0.13
CA MET A 29 -3.80 -11.13 0.05
C MET A 29 -4.31 -10.65 -1.30
N ARG A 30 -5.63 -10.51 -1.44
CA ARG A 30 -6.24 -10.10 -2.71
C ARG A 30 -6.32 -8.60 -2.80
N VAL A 31 -5.84 -8.00 -3.89
CA VAL A 31 -5.97 -6.56 -4.12
C VAL A 31 -7.43 -6.22 -4.39
N LEU A 32 -8.01 -5.40 -3.52
CA LEU A 32 -9.39 -4.91 -3.60
C LEU A 32 -9.48 -3.60 -4.38
N SER A 33 -8.51 -2.70 -4.17
CA SER A 33 -8.52 -1.36 -4.75
C SER A 33 -7.10 -0.81 -4.83
N VAL A 34 -6.88 0.07 -5.79
CA VAL A 34 -5.63 0.82 -5.96
C VAL A 34 -5.99 2.28 -6.11
N ASN A 35 -5.41 3.15 -5.29
CA ASN A 35 -5.73 4.57 -5.24
C ASN A 35 -4.46 5.42 -5.36
N LYS A 36 -4.33 6.15 -6.47
CA LYS A 36 -3.17 6.99 -6.74
C LYS A 36 -3.35 8.38 -6.13
N LYS A 37 -2.32 8.89 -5.48
CA LYS A 37 -2.21 10.30 -5.09
C LYS A 37 -1.29 11.02 -6.09
N ASN A 38 -1.29 12.34 -6.06
CA ASN A 38 -0.37 13.13 -6.88
C ASN A 38 1.08 12.93 -6.37
N ASN A 39 2.06 12.88 -7.29
CA ASN A 39 3.50 12.59 -7.07
C ASN A 39 3.86 11.11 -6.89
N ASP A 40 3.38 10.23 -7.78
CA ASP A 40 3.86 8.84 -7.91
C ASP A 40 3.59 7.89 -6.73
N GLU A 41 3.03 8.40 -5.63
CA GLU A 41 2.53 7.61 -4.52
C GLU A 41 1.15 7.00 -4.79
N TYR A 42 0.96 5.74 -4.41
CA TYR A 42 -0.34 5.08 -4.47
C TYR A 42 -0.56 4.08 -3.35
N ALA A 43 -1.80 4.01 -2.87
CA ALA A 43 -2.24 3.04 -1.89
C ALA A 43 -2.82 1.79 -2.59
N VAL A 44 -2.42 0.61 -2.13
CA VAL A 44 -2.97 -0.68 -2.51
C VAL A 44 -3.69 -1.26 -1.31
N PHE A 45 -4.98 -1.56 -1.47
CA PHE A 45 -5.81 -2.13 -0.42
C PHE A 45 -5.96 -3.62 -0.64
N LEU A 46 -5.55 -4.41 0.33
CA LEU A 46 -5.47 -5.87 0.25
C LEU A 46 -6.40 -6.52 1.26
N LEU A 47 -7.12 -7.56 0.82
CA LEU A 47 -7.95 -8.40 1.67
C LEU A 47 -7.12 -9.54 2.26
N GLU A 48 -7.01 -9.56 3.58
CA GLU A 48 -6.42 -10.64 4.33
C GLU A 48 -7.32 -11.89 4.36
N PRO A 49 -6.74 -13.09 4.55
CA PRO A 49 -7.51 -14.33 4.74
C PRO A 49 -8.48 -14.28 5.93
N ASN A 50 -8.19 -13.44 6.93
CA ASN A 50 -9.02 -13.24 8.11
C ASN A 50 -10.15 -12.22 7.90
N THR A 51 -10.40 -11.78 6.65
CA THR A 51 -11.39 -10.77 6.22
C THR A 51 -11.07 -9.31 6.53
N ARG A 52 -9.92 -9.01 7.15
CA ARG A 52 -9.48 -7.63 7.38
C ARG A 52 -8.85 -7.02 6.13
N VAL A 53 -8.79 -5.70 6.10
CA VAL A 53 -8.12 -4.96 5.04
C VAL A 53 -6.78 -4.42 5.55
N THR A 54 -5.76 -4.59 4.72
CA THR A 54 -4.43 -4.01 4.89
C THR A 54 -4.19 -3.00 3.78
N CYS A 55 -3.59 -1.86 4.10
CA CYS A 55 -3.21 -0.81 3.16
C CYS A 55 -1.68 -0.81 3.03
N TYR A 56 -1.18 -0.94 1.81
CA TYR A 56 0.23 -0.71 1.46
C TYR A 56 0.36 0.61 0.71
N ILE A 57 1.30 1.46 1.11
CA ILE A 57 1.64 2.68 0.40
C ILE A 57 2.88 2.39 -0.44
N PHE A 58 2.76 2.65 -1.73
CA PHE A 58 3.85 2.53 -2.69
C PHE A 58 4.27 3.92 -3.18
N ASP A 59 5.57 4.07 -3.40
CA ASP A 59 6.16 5.10 -4.25
C ASP A 59 6.85 4.38 -5.41
N GLU A 60 6.34 4.57 -6.63
CA GLU A 60 6.68 3.80 -7.83
C GLU A 60 6.52 2.26 -7.66
N VAL A 61 7.58 1.56 -7.26
CA VAL A 61 7.63 0.10 -7.06
C VAL A 61 8.01 -0.28 -5.63
N PHE A 62 8.26 0.71 -4.77
CA PHE A 62 8.74 0.53 -3.41
C PHE A 62 7.61 0.68 -2.41
N ILE A 63 7.48 -0.26 -1.47
CA ILE A 63 6.57 -0.10 -0.34
C ILE A 63 7.21 0.84 0.69
N ILE A 64 6.63 2.03 0.84
CA ILE A 64 7.07 3.07 1.78
C ILE A 64 6.23 3.10 3.07
N GLY A 65 5.07 2.44 3.08
CA GLY A 65 4.17 2.41 4.23
C GLY A 65 3.28 1.17 4.26
N LYS A 66 2.85 0.78 5.46
CA LYS A 66 1.91 -0.31 5.68
C LYS A 66 1.07 -0.01 6.92
N GLU A 67 -0.23 -0.16 6.80
CA GLU A 67 -1.16 -0.17 7.92
C GLU A 67 -2.15 -1.32 7.77
N SER A 68 -2.48 -2.00 8.87
CA SER A 68 -3.23 -3.26 8.82
C SER A 68 -4.31 -3.32 9.88
N GLY A 69 -5.36 -4.09 9.59
CA GLY A 69 -6.42 -4.35 10.57
C GLY A 69 -7.67 -3.50 10.41
N PHE A 70 -7.89 -2.90 9.24
CA PHE A 70 -9.14 -2.22 8.92
C PHE A 70 -10.28 -3.25 8.82
N GLU A 71 -11.46 -2.89 9.34
CA GLU A 71 -12.65 -3.75 9.27
C GLU A 71 -13.29 -3.76 7.88
N SER A 72 -13.16 -2.66 7.14
CA SER A 72 -13.68 -2.55 5.77
C SER A 72 -12.76 -1.78 4.84
N LEU A 73 -12.96 -1.99 3.53
CA LEU A 73 -12.27 -1.22 2.49
C LEU A 73 -12.58 0.28 2.61
N ASN A 74 -13.80 0.64 2.98
CA ASN A 74 -14.20 2.03 3.10
C ASN A 74 -13.43 2.73 4.23
N ASP A 75 -13.22 2.05 5.35
CA ASP A 75 -12.45 2.60 6.48
C ASP A 75 -10.98 2.81 6.09
N ALA A 76 -10.39 1.81 5.42
CA ALA A 76 -9.01 1.92 4.93
C ALA A 76 -8.83 3.06 3.92
N VAL A 77 -9.77 3.21 2.99
CA VAL A 77 -9.75 4.30 1.99
C VAL A 77 -9.99 5.65 2.64
N ALA A 78 -10.84 5.74 3.67
CA ALA A 78 -11.06 6.97 4.41
C ALA A 78 -9.79 7.39 5.17
N ALA A 79 -9.14 6.47 5.87
CA ALA A 79 -7.88 6.72 6.56
C ALA A 79 -6.78 7.20 5.61
N TRP A 80 -6.64 6.56 4.43
CA TRP A 80 -5.72 7.03 3.39
C TRP A 80 -6.04 8.44 2.90
N LYS A 81 -7.32 8.76 2.65
CA LYS A 81 -7.74 10.08 2.20
C LYS A 81 -7.58 11.18 3.24
N ASN A 82 -7.59 10.81 4.53
CA ASN A 82 -7.44 11.73 5.66
C ASN A 82 -5.98 11.91 6.10
N ASP A 83 -5.01 11.35 5.35
CA ASP A 83 -3.58 11.38 5.71
C ASP A 83 -3.29 10.74 7.09
N GLU A 84 -4.09 9.74 7.48
CA GLU A 84 -3.92 8.97 8.73
C GLU A 84 -2.98 7.75 8.55
N ILE A 85 -2.51 7.51 7.32
CA ILE A 85 -1.58 6.44 6.91
C ILE A 85 -0.40 7.06 6.16
#